data_AF-A0AAV7FJK7-F1
#
_entry.id   AF-A0AAV7FJK7-F1
#
_cell.length_a   1.000
_cell.length_b   1.000
_cell.length_c   1.000
_cell.angle_alpha   90.00
_cell.angle_beta   90.00
_cell.angle_gamma   90.00
#
_symmetry.space_group_name_H-M   'P 1'
#
loop_
_entity.id
_entity.type
_entity.pdbx_description
1 polymer ?
#
loop_
_entity_poly.entity_id
_entity_poly.type
_entity_poly.pdbx_seq_one_letter_code
_entity_poly.pdbx_strand_id
1 'polypeptide(L)'
;MLLTVNLYWAIYTEGWKKRAENRTIIQYLPYVTRWDYLATMFTEAITVNAPERLESVQVPKRASYIRVLMLELSRIASHLLWLGPFMADIGAQTPFFSIFREREFIYDLFEAATGMRMMHNSFRIGGVAADLPYGWIDKCFDFCDSFFTEVVEYQKLITRNPIFLERVEGVGIIGGEETRNWGLSGPMLRASGIQWDLRKVDRYECDKKFDWEVKWQKEGDTLARYLVRIGEMQESIKIIQQALEGIPGGPYEN
;
A
#
# COMPACT_ATOMS: atom_id res chain seq x y z
N MET A 1 23.79 30.84 -2.78
CA MET A 1 22.52 31.38 -3.29
C MET A 1 21.45 30.36 -2.96
N LEU A 2 20.62 30.59 -1.93
CA LEU A 2 19.52 29.68 -1.59
C LEU A 2 18.41 29.88 -2.63
N LEU A 3 18.32 28.97 -3.59
CA LEU A 3 17.18 28.90 -4.51
C LEU A 3 15.99 28.36 -3.72
N THR A 4 15.02 29.21 -3.45
CA THR A 4 13.77 28.81 -2.80
C THR A 4 12.81 28.22 -3.83
N VAL A 5 12.30 27.01 -3.56
CA VAL A 5 11.25 26.38 -4.35
C VAL A 5 9.93 26.52 -3.60
N ASN A 6 8.98 27.25 -4.18
CA ASN A 6 7.63 27.37 -3.63
C ASN A 6 6.69 26.41 -4.38
N LEU A 7 6.08 25.48 -3.65
CA LEU A 7 5.06 24.59 -4.18
C LEU A 7 3.67 25.16 -3.88
N TYR A 8 2.94 25.48 -4.94
CA TYR A 8 1.55 25.93 -4.84
C TYR A 8 0.62 24.73 -5.00
N TRP A 9 0.04 24.30 -3.89
CA TRP A 9 -1.00 23.26 -3.84
C TRP A 9 -2.37 23.92 -3.72
N ALA A 10 -3.39 23.41 -4.41
CA ALA A 10 -4.85 23.69 -4.23
C ALA A 10 -5.67 23.51 -5.52
N ILE A 11 -5.05 23.11 -6.63
CA ILE A 11 -5.73 23.01 -7.94
C ILE A 11 -6.93 22.03 -7.90
N TYR A 12 -6.88 21.02 -7.02
CA TYR A 12 -7.89 19.96 -6.90
C TYR A 12 -8.60 19.90 -5.52
N THR A 13 -8.69 21.01 -4.78
CA THR A 13 -9.35 20.99 -3.46
C THR A 13 -10.88 21.00 -3.57
N GLU A 14 -11.52 19.87 -3.30
CA GLU A 14 -12.99 19.72 -3.37
C GLU A 14 -13.74 19.93 -2.02
N GLY A 15 -13.06 20.38 -0.97
CA GLY A 15 -13.71 20.61 0.34
C GLY A 15 -14.21 19.32 1.01
N TRP A 16 -13.46 18.22 0.89
CA TRP A 16 -13.83 16.88 1.38
C TRP A 16 -14.31 16.84 2.83
N LYS A 17 -13.63 17.57 3.73
CA LYS A 17 -13.98 17.63 5.17
C LYS A 17 -15.36 18.24 5.39
N LYS A 18 -15.72 19.29 4.64
CA LYS A 18 -17.03 19.94 4.77
C LYS A 18 -18.17 19.04 4.29
N ARG A 19 -17.92 18.21 3.27
CA ARG A 19 -18.89 17.20 2.81
C ARG A 19 -19.10 16.08 3.84
N ALA A 20 -18.09 15.77 4.66
CA ALA A 20 -18.19 14.75 5.71
C ALA A 20 -19.18 15.16 6.81
N GLU A 21 -19.19 16.45 7.21
CA GLU A 21 -20.05 16.97 8.28
C GLU A 21 -21.55 16.78 8.00
N ASN A 22 -21.95 16.78 6.72
CA ASN A 22 -23.35 16.71 6.31
C ASN A 22 -23.81 15.28 5.97
N ARG A 23 -22.95 14.27 6.10
CA ARG A 23 -23.22 12.89 5.64
C ARG A 23 -22.96 11.88 6.75
N THR A 24 -23.68 10.77 6.67
CA THR A 24 -23.37 9.60 7.52
C THR A 24 -22.09 8.92 7.05
N ILE A 25 -21.45 8.15 7.92
CA ILE A 25 -20.17 7.47 7.63
C ILE A 25 -20.30 6.56 6.40
N ILE A 26 -21.40 5.80 6.30
CA ILE A 26 -21.67 4.89 5.17
C ILE A 26 -21.80 5.66 3.85
N GLN A 27 -22.48 6.82 3.86
CA GLN A 27 -22.60 7.68 2.69
C GLN A 27 -21.30 8.41 2.35
N TYR A 28 -20.41 8.57 3.32
CA TYR A 28 -19.13 9.25 3.14
C TYR A 28 -18.05 8.32 2.58
N LEU A 29 -18.15 7.02 2.87
CA LEU A 29 -17.16 6.01 2.48
C LEU A 29 -16.77 6.06 0.98
N PRO A 30 -17.70 6.19 0.01
CA PRO A 30 -17.33 6.28 -1.42
C PRO A 30 -16.57 7.54 -1.81
N TYR A 31 -16.53 8.57 -0.97
CA TYR A 31 -15.70 9.75 -1.19
C TYR A 31 -14.29 9.58 -0.66
N VAL A 32 -14.12 8.74 0.37
CA VAL A 32 -12.82 8.50 0.99
C VAL A 32 -11.93 7.64 0.11
N THR A 33 -12.53 6.74 -0.67
CA THR A 33 -11.85 5.99 -1.73
C THR A 33 -11.22 6.90 -2.79
N ARG A 34 -11.62 8.17 -2.87
CA ARG A 34 -11.10 9.15 -3.83
C ARG A 34 -10.00 10.04 -3.26
N TRP A 35 -9.75 9.99 -1.94
CA TRP A 35 -8.69 10.78 -1.33
C TRP A 35 -7.32 10.33 -1.83
N ASP A 36 -7.12 9.02 -1.86
CA ASP A 36 -5.98 8.38 -2.48
C ASP A 36 -6.52 7.33 -3.46
N TYR A 37 -6.48 7.66 -4.75
CA TYR A 37 -6.96 6.79 -5.83
C TYR A 37 -6.00 5.61 -6.12
N LEU A 38 -4.84 5.57 -5.45
CA LEU A 38 -3.83 4.52 -5.61
C LEU A 38 -4.06 3.38 -4.63
N ALA A 39 -4.30 3.75 -3.39
CA ALA A 39 -4.44 2.87 -2.24
C ALA A 39 -5.84 3.04 -1.61
N THR A 40 -6.87 2.85 -2.44
CA THR A 40 -8.27 3.11 -2.07
C THR A 40 -8.72 2.28 -0.87
N MET A 41 -8.25 1.04 -0.75
CA MET A 41 -8.61 0.16 0.38
C MET A 41 -7.98 0.63 1.71
N PHE A 42 -6.83 1.30 1.70
CA PHE A 42 -6.25 1.86 2.93
C PHE A 42 -7.09 3.00 3.49
N THR A 43 -7.60 3.88 2.62
CA THR A 43 -8.44 4.99 3.06
C THR A 43 -9.80 4.49 3.57
N GLU A 44 -10.37 3.46 2.92
CA GLU A 44 -11.55 2.75 3.43
C GLU A 44 -11.29 2.18 4.83
N ALA A 45 -10.18 1.43 5.00
CA ALA A 45 -9.83 0.80 6.27
C ALA A 45 -9.69 1.82 7.39
N ILE A 46 -9.04 2.97 7.15
CA ILE A 46 -8.88 4.02 8.15
C ILE A 46 -10.26 4.55 8.62
N THR A 47 -11.19 4.75 7.68
CA THR A 47 -12.53 5.26 8.02
C THR A 47 -13.46 4.27 8.66
N VAL A 48 -13.22 2.97 8.47
CA VAL A 48 -14.00 1.89 9.08
C VAL A 48 -13.41 1.52 10.44
N ASN A 49 -12.08 1.47 10.58
CA ASN A 49 -11.41 1.12 11.82
C ASN A 49 -11.62 2.19 12.92
N ALA A 50 -11.79 3.46 12.55
CA ALA A 50 -12.04 4.54 13.51
C ALA A 50 -13.35 4.36 14.30
N PRO A 51 -14.54 4.22 13.68
CA PRO A 51 -15.78 3.94 14.39
C PRO A 51 -15.78 2.54 15.05
N GLU A 52 -15.18 1.52 14.43
CA GLU A 52 -15.07 0.20 15.06
C GLU A 52 -14.30 0.24 16.39
N ARG A 53 -13.25 1.05 16.48
CA ARG A 53 -12.52 1.27 17.74
C ARG A 53 -13.32 2.09 18.76
N LEU A 54 -14.09 3.08 18.30
CA LEU A 54 -14.94 3.90 19.18
C LEU A 54 -16.06 3.07 19.82
N GLU A 55 -16.69 2.19 19.04
CA GLU A 55 -17.80 1.35 19.49
C GLU A 55 -17.34 -0.03 20.01
N SER A 56 -16.04 -0.33 19.93
CA SER A 56 -15.44 -1.63 20.32
C SER A 56 -16.10 -2.83 19.64
N VAL A 57 -16.47 -2.69 18.37
CA VAL A 57 -17.10 -3.74 17.56
C VAL A 57 -16.06 -4.79 17.20
N GLN A 58 -16.31 -6.07 17.53
CA GLN A 58 -15.38 -7.16 17.26
C GLN A 58 -15.55 -7.67 15.82
N VAL A 59 -14.61 -7.38 14.93
CA VAL A 59 -14.66 -7.87 13.54
C VAL A 59 -14.45 -9.40 13.47
N PRO A 60 -15.19 -10.15 12.63
CA PRO A 60 -14.98 -11.58 12.47
C PRO A 60 -13.56 -11.90 11.98
N LYS A 61 -12.97 -12.98 12.47
CA LYS A 61 -11.59 -13.37 12.09
C LYS A 61 -11.41 -13.53 10.58
N ARG A 62 -12.41 -14.05 9.86
CA ARG A 62 -12.35 -14.17 8.40
C ARG A 62 -12.28 -12.80 7.72
N ALA A 63 -13.13 -11.87 8.15
CA ALA A 63 -13.15 -10.51 7.63
C ALA A 63 -11.80 -9.80 7.85
N SER A 64 -11.19 -9.94 9.03
CA SER A 64 -9.85 -9.43 9.31
C SER A 64 -8.78 -9.95 8.34
N TYR A 65 -8.79 -11.24 7.98
CA TYR A 65 -7.84 -11.79 7.02
C TYR A 65 -8.08 -11.27 5.61
N ILE A 66 -9.34 -11.15 5.20
CA ILE A 66 -9.70 -10.59 3.90
C ILE A 66 -9.22 -9.13 3.82
N ARG A 67 -9.42 -8.32 4.87
CA ARG A 67 -8.91 -6.94 4.92
C ARG A 67 -7.39 -6.89 4.79
N VAL A 68 -6.65 -7.74 5.52
CA VAL A 68 -5.18 -7.81 5.42
C VAL A 68 -4.74 -8.16 3.99
N LEU A 69 -5.35 -9.17 3.36
CA LEU A 69 -5.05 -9.57 1.99
C LEU A 69 -5.26 -8.39 1.02
N MET A 70 -6.40 -7.74 1.13
CA MET A 70 -6.80 -6.60 0.29
C MET A 70 -5.89 -5.38 0.49
N LEU A 71 -5.49 -5.10 1.74
CA LEU A 71 -4.55 -4.02 2.05
C LEU A 71 -3.14 -4.29 1.52
N GLU A 72 -2.62 -5.51 1.68
CA GLU A 72 -1.27 -5.83 1.20
C GLU A 72 -1.23 -5.89 -0.34
N LEU A 73 -2.28 -6.36 -1.01
CA LEU A 73 -2.42 -6.23 -2.47
C LEU A 73 -2.47 -4.75 -2.91
N SER A 74 -3.21 -3.92 -2.18
CA SER A 74 -3.26 -2.46 -2.44
C SER A 74 -1.90 -1.79 -2.22
N ARG A 75 -1.09 -2.28 -1.29
CA ARG A 75 0.27 -1.78 -1.05
C ARG A 75 1.16 -2.07 -2.25
N ILE A 76 1.12 -3.30 -2.76
CA ILE A 76 1.87 -3.69 -3.96
C ILE A 76 1.43 -2.80 -5.14
N ALA A 77 0.13 -2.64 -5.36
CA ALA A 77 -0.40 -1.79 -6.44
C ALA A 77 0.05 -0.31 -6.32
N SER A 78 0.13 0.21 -5.09
CA SER A 78 0.64 1.57 -4.81
C SER A 78 2.14 1.69 -5.08
N HIS A 79 2.94 0.72 -4.64
CA HIS A 79 4.39 0.71 -4.90
C HIS A 79 4.72 0.55 -6.39
N LEU A 80 3.96 -0.26 -7.14
CA LEU A 80 4.11 -0.39 -8.59
C LEU A 80 3.81 0.93 -9.30
N LEU A 81 2.71 1.61 -8.94
CA LEU A 81 2.44 2.91 -9.56
C LEU A 81 3.40 4.01 -9.09
N TRP A 82 4.03 3.90 -7.93
CA TRP A 82 5.14 4.79 -7.63
C TRP A 82 6.35 4.49 -8.52
N LEU A 83 6.71 3.21 -8.68
CA LEU A 83 7.91 2.78 -9.40
C LEU A 83 7.84 3.08 -10.91
N GLY A 84 6.70 2.84 -11.57
CA GLY A 84 6.58 3.02 -13.02
C GLY A 84 6.91 4.45 -13.48
N PRO A 85 6.11 5.47 -13.11
CA PRO A 85 6.38 6.87 -13.36
C PRO A 85 7.75 7.33 -12.88
N PHE A 86 8.21 6.89 -11.70
CA PHE A 86 9.55 7.23 -11.21
C PHE A 86 10.65 6.78 -12.18
N MET A 87 10.55 5.57 -12.74
CA MET A 87 11.46 5.09 -13.76
C MET A 87 11.32 5.85 -15.09
N ALA A 88 10.09 6.19 -15.48
CA ALA A 88 9.81 6.96 -16.68
C ALA A 88 10.41 8.39 -16.61
N ASP A 89 10.32 9.05 -15.46
CA ASP A 89 10.89 10.37 -15.19
C ASP A 89 12.43 10.34 -15.19
N ILE A 90 13.04 9.23 -14.77
CA ILE A 90 14.48 8.98 -14.91
C ILE A 90 14.87 8.68 -16.37
N GLY A 91 13.91 8.39 -17.25
CA GLY A 91 14.12 8.15 -18.68
C GLY A 91 14.09 6.67 -19.08
N ALA A 92 13.80 5.76 -18.16
CA ALA A 92 13.62 4.35 -18.44
C ALA A 92 12.14 4.04 -18.72
N GLN A 93 11.76 4.05 -19.99
CA GLN A 93 10.37 3.86 -20.43
C GLN A 93 9.96 2.38 -20.51
N THR A 94 10.88 1.45 -20.82
CA THR A 94 10.53 0.03 -20.98
C THR A 94 9.95 -0.61 -19.71
N PRO A 95 10.55 -0.42 -18.51
CA PRO A 95 10.02 -1.01 -17.28
C PRO A 95 8.62 -0.49 -16.91
N PHE A 96 8.24 0.70 -17.41
CA PHE A 96 6.92 1.27 -17.18
C PHE A 96 5.81 0.33 -17.66
N PHE A 97 5.91 -0.19 -18.88
CA PHE A 97 4.87 -1.06 -19.44
C PHE A 97 4.76 -2.39 -18.69
N SER A 98 5.90 -2.96 -18.31
CA SER A 98 5.91 -4.22 -17.56
C SER A 98 5.25 -4.01 -16.20
N ILE A 99 5.65 -2.99 -15.43
CA ILE A 99 5.05 -2.67 -14.12
C ILE A 99 3.52 -2.50 -14.17
N PHE A 100 3.00 -1.87 -15.23
CA PHE A 100 1.55 -1.72 -15.40
C PHE A 100 0.85 -3.03 -15.76
N ARG A 101 1.52 -3.98 -16.43
CA ARG A 101 1.01 -5.33 -16.65
C ARG A 101 0.84 -6.07 -15.31
N GLU A 102 1.79 -5.99 -14.38
CA GLU A 102 1.60 -6.64 -13.07
C GLU A 102 0.49 -5.99 -12.25
N ARG A 103 0.35 -4.66 -12.36
CA ARG A 103 -0.74 -3.93 -11.72
C ARG A 103 -2.11 -4.33 -12.26
N GLU A 104 -2.19 -4.70 -13.53
CA GLU A 104 -3.42 -5.19 -14.16
C GLU A 104 -3.89 -6.51 -13.55
N PHE A 105 -2.98 -7.45 -13.27
CA PHE A 105 -3.35 -8.70 -12.58
C PHE A 105 -3.94 -8.47 -11.19
N ILE A 106 -3.43 -7.47 -10.45
CA ILE A 106 -4.01 -7.07 -9.16
C ILE A 106 -5.43 -6.51 -9.36
N TYR A 107 -5.65 -5.74 -10.43
CA TYR A 107 -6.97 -5.21 -10.75
C TYR A 107 -7.98 -6.28 -11.13
N ASP A 108 -7.55 -7.33 -11.83
CA ASP A 108 -8.42 -8.48 -12.11
C ASP A 108 -8.81 -9.21 -10.81
N LEU A 109 -7.89 -9.30 -9.83
CA LEU A 109 -8.19 -9.84 -8.50
C LEU A 109 -9.20 -8.97 -7.72
N PHE A 110 -9.06 -7.65 -7.80
CA PHE A 110 -10.00 -6.72 -7.16
C PHE A 110 -11.37 -6.73 -7.84
N GLU A 111 -11.41 -6.74 -9.17
CA GLU A 111 -12.65 -6.83 -9.94
C GLU A 111 -13.40 -8.13 -9.64
N ALA A 112 -12.67 -9.25 -9.52
CA ALA A 112 -13.28 -10.52 -9.11
C ALA A 112 -13.89 -10.44 -7.70
N ALA A 113 -13.24 -9.76 -6.76
CA ALA A 113 -13.71 -9.69 -5.38
C ALA A 113 -14.85 -8.69 -5.15
N THR A 114 -14.80 -7.50 -5.78
CA THR A 114 -15.70 -6.39 -5.46
C THR A 114 -16.54 -5.91 -6.64
N GLY A 115 -16.26 -6.40 -7.85
CA GLY A 115 -16.91 -5.98 -9.10
C GLY A 115 -16.45 -4.61 -9.62
N MET A 116 -15.49 -3.97 -8.98
CA MET A 116 -14.94 -2.67 -9.39
C MET A 116 -13.42 -2.73 -9.43
N ARG A 117 -12.80 -1.96 -10.33
CA ARG A 117 -11.34 -2.00 -10.55
C ARG A 117 -10.52 -1.00 -9.72
N MET A 118 -11.14 0.05 -9.20
CA MET A 118 -10.44 1.12 -8.47
C MET A 118 -11.16 1.55 -7.20
N MET A 119 -12.46 1.89 -7.30
CA MET A 119 -13.26 2.34 -6.16
C MET A 119 -14.03 1.15 -5.59
N HIS A 120 -13.39 0.36 -4.74
CA HIS A 120 -13.90 -0.95 -4.35
C HIS A 120 -15.09 -0.89 -3.38
N ASN A 121 -15.10 0.08 -2.45
CA ASN A 121 -16.10 0.22 -1.40
C ASN A 121 -16.41 -1.12 -0.71
N SER A 122 -15.34 -1.85 -0.41
CA SER A 122 -15.41 -3.25 0.02
C SER A 122 -15.53 -3.35 1.54
N PHE A 123 -14.87 -2.46 2.27
CA PHE A 123 -14.91 -2.50 3.72
C PHE A 123 -16.16 -1.83 4.27
N ARG A 124 -16.79 -2.45 5.27
CA ARG A 124 -17.93 -1.88 5.99
C ARG A 124 -17.68 -1.98 7.49
N ILE A 125 -18.36 -1.14 8.25
CA ILE A 125 -18.33 -1.20 9.72
C ILE A 125 -18.81 -2.59 10.14
N GLY A 126 -17.97 -3.35 10.83
CA GLY A 126 -18.25 -4.71 11.28
C GLY A 126 -17.76 -5.83 10.35
N GLY A 127 -17.14 -5.53 9.21
CA GLY A 127 -16.57 -6.57 8.34
C GLY A 127 -16.30 -6.15 6.90
N VAL A 128 -16.66 -7.02 5.96
CA VAL A 128 -16.50 -6.81 4.51
C VAL A 128 -17.87 -6.93 3.84
N ALA A 129 -18.09 -6.18 2.76
CA ALA A 129 -19.38 -6.13 2.06
C ALA A 129 -19.75 -7.46 1.39
N ALA A 130 -18.77 -8.22 0.90
CA ALA A 130 -18.93 -9.51 0.24
C ALA A 130 -17.74 -10.42 0.54
N ASP A 131 -17.98 -11.73 0.57
CA ASP A 131 -16.92 -12.73 0.68
C ASP A 131 -16.19 -12.94 -0.66
N LEU A 132 -15.03 -13.56 -0.61
CA LEU A 132 -14.21 -13.89 -1.77
C LEU A 132 -14.91 -14.94 -2.65
N PRO A 133 -14.90 -14.78 -3.99
CA PRO A 133 -15.52 -15.77 -4.88
C PRO A 133 -14.72 -17.07 -4.93
N TYR A 134 -15.38 -18.14 -5.37
CA TYR A 134 -14.75 -19.44 -5.54
C TYR A 134 -13.55 -19.37 -6.50
N GLY A 135 -12.42 -19.98 -6.12
CA GLY A 135 -11.18 -19.97 -6.91
C GLY A 135 -10.36 -18.67 -6.84
N TRP A 136 -10.76 -17.68 -6.03
CA TRP A 136 -9.98 -16.45 -5.84
C TRP A 136 -8.64 -16.71 -5.14
N ILE A 137 -8.65 -17.60 -4.13
CA ILE A 137 -7.47 -17.94 -3.34
C ILE A 137 -6.38 -18.53 -4.24
N ASP A 138 -6.73 -19.48 -5.11
CA ASP A 138 -5.79 -20.12 -6.04
C ASP A 138 -5.17 -19.10 -7.00
N LYS A 139 -6.00 -18.21 -7.58
CA LYS A 139 -5.51 -17.12 -8.43
C LYS A 139 -4.58 -16.16 -7.70
N CYS A 140 -4.84 -15.90 -6.42
CA CYS A 140 -3.99 -15.04 -5.59
C CYS A 140 -2.63 -15.69 -5.33
N PHE A 141 -2.59 -17.02 -5.14
CA PHE A 141 -1.33 -17.78 -5.06
C PHE A 141 -0.54 -17.72 -6.37
N ASP A 142 -1.19 -17.98 -7.51
CA ASP A 142 -0.54 -17.89 -8.83
C ASP A 142 0.05 -16.49 -9.08
N PHE A 143 -0.67 -15.44 -8.66
CA PHE A 143 -0.17 -14.08 -8.71
C PHE A 143 1.06 -13.88 -7.81
N CYS A 144 1.05 -14.38 -6.57
CA CYS A 144 2.19 -14.24 -5.67
C CYS A 144 3.47 -14.87 -6.24
N ASP A 145 3.37 -16.06 -6.84
CA ASP A 145 4.51 -16.80 -7.38
C ASP A 145 5.08 -16.14 -8.64
N SER A 146 4.20 -15.71 -9.55
CA SER A 146 4.61 -14.97 -10.75
C SER A 146 5.22 -13.62 -10.40
N PHE A 147 4.56 -12.85 -9.53
CA PHE A 147 5.02 -11.52 -9.14
C PHE A 147 6.35 -11.54 -8.39
N PHE A 148 6.60 -12.54 -7.55
CA PHE A 148 7.89 -12.68 -6.86
C PHE A 148 9.06 -12.78 -7.86
N THR A 149 8.88 -13.56 -8.93
CA THR A 149 9.89 -13.73 -9.98
C THR A 149 10.16 -12.41 -10.71
N GLU A 150 9.09 -11.70 -11.09
CA GLU A 150 9.15 -10.42 -11.81
C GLU A 150 9.83 -9.32 -10.96
N VAL A 151 9.52 -9.23 -9.65
CA VAL A 151 10.18 -8.26 -8.75
C VAL A 151 11.69 -8.50 -8.67
N VAL A 152 12.13 -9.75 -8.63
CA VAL A 152 13.55 -10.10 -8.63
C VAL A 152 14.21 -9.71 -9.96
N GLU A 153 13.51 -9.88 -11.08
CA GLU A 153 14.00 -9.45 -12.39
C GLU A 153 14.12 -7.92 -12.48
N TYR A 154 13.11 -7.18 -12.04
CA TYR A 154 13.17 -5.71 -11.95
C TYR A 154 14.30 -5.23 -11.07
N GLN A 155 14.50 -5.86 -9.92
CA GLN A 155 15.62 -5.51 -9.04
C GLN A 155 16.96 -5.73 -9.76
N LYS A 156 17.14 -6.85 -10.47
CA LYS A 156 18.38 -7.12 -11.23
C LYS A 156 18.62 -6.09 -12.34
N LEU A 157 17.57 -5.72 -13.08
CA LEU A 157 17.66 -4.78 -14.22
C LEU A 157 17.88 -3.34 -13.76
N ILE A 158 17.18 -2.91 -12.71
CA ILE A 158 17.18 -1.51 -12.26
C ILE A 158 18.32 -1.25 -11.28
N THR A 159 18.49 -2.11 -10.26
CA THR A 159 19.43 -1.83 -9.15
C THR A 159 20.89 -1.92 -9.59
N ARG A 160 21.20 -2.71 -10.62
CA ARG A 160 22.57 -2.85 -11.14
C ARG A 160 22.91 -1.86 -12.26
N ASN A 161 21.96 -1.02 -12.68
CA ASN A 161 22.20 -0.09 -13.77
C ASN A 161 23.02 1.11 -13.26
N PRO A 162 24.23 1.36 -13.79
CA PRO A 162 25.05 2.49 -13.34
C PRO A 162 24.39 3.85 -13.58
N ILE A 163 23.61 4.00 -14.67
CA ILE A 163 22.91 5.25 -15.00
C ILE A 163 21.83 5.56 -13.95
N PHE A 164 21.20 4.52 -13.42
CA PHE A 164 20.20 4.67 -12.37
C PHE A 164 20.88 5.12 -11.07
N LEU A 165 21.92 4.42 -10.64
CA LEU A 165 22.67 4.72 -9.42
C LEU A 165 23.20 6.16 -9.42
N GLU A 166 23.83 6.60 -10.51
CA GLU A 166 24.37 7.97 -10.63
C GLU A 166 23.31 9.06 -10.43
N ARG A 167 22.03 8.78 -10.73
CA ARG A 167 20.93 9.75 -10.63
C ARG A 167 20.23 9.76 -9.27
N VAL A 168 20.30 8.67 -8.51
CA VAL A 168 19.52 8.49 -7.27
C VAL A 168 20.39 8.45 -6.02
N GLU A 169 21.65 8.02 -6.16
CA GLU A 169 22.60 7.93 -5.06
C GLU A 169 23.00 9.34 -4.60
N GLY A 170 22.92 9.57 -3.29
CA GLY A 170 23.27 10.87 -2.69
C GLY A 170 22.30 12.01 -3.00
N VAL A 171 21.18 11.75 -3.67
CA VAL A 171 20.16 12.78 -3.98
C VAL A 171 19.07 12.79 -2.92
N GLY A 172 18.77 13.99 -2.40
CA GLY A 172 17.64 14.23 -1.51
C GLY A 172 17.81 13.57 -0.13
N ILE A 173 19.04 13.56 0.40
CA ILE A 173 19.38 13.00 1.71
C ILE A 173 18.58 13.72 2.79
N ILE A 174 17.92 12.96 3.66
CA ILE A 174 17.21 13.48 4.83
C ILE A 174 17.69 12.72 6.06
N GLY A 175 18.10 13.45 7.10
CA GLY A 175 18.52 12.85 8.37
C GLY A 175 17.35 12.32 9.20
N GLY A 176 17.64 11.44 10.16
CA GLY A 176 16.61 10.90 11.08
C GLY A 176 15.94 11.98 11.94
N GLU A 177 16.69 12.97 12.42
CA GLU A 177 16.14 14.09 13.20
C GLU A 177 15.25 15.01 12.35
N GLU A 178 15.68 15.35 11.14
CA GLU A 178 14.90 16.17 10.20
C GLU A 178 13.59 15.48 9.82
N THR A 179 13.64 14.17 9.58
CA THR A 179 12.45 13.34 9.31
C THR A 179 11.42 13.49 10.43
N ARG A 180 11.85 13.43 11.69
CA ARG A 180 10.96 13.57 12.85
C ARG A 180 10.43 15.00 12.99
N ASN A 181 11.28 15.99 12.80
CA ASN A 181 10.90 17.41 12.91
C ASN A 181 9.91 17.84 11.82
N TRP A 182 10.04 17.29 10.61
CA TRP A 182 9.12 17.57 9.49
C TRP A 182 7.88 16.67 9.48
N GLY A 183 7.78 15.70 10.39
CA GLY A 183 6.64 14.79 10.46
C GLY A 183 6.55 13.82 9.28
N LEU A 184 7.68 13.46 8.66
CA LEU A 184 7.72 12.48 7.58
C LEU A 184 7.45 11.07 8.12
N SER A 185 6.75 10.24 7.35
CA SER A 185 6.34 8.88 7.75
C SER A 185 6.54 7.85 6.63
N GLY A 186 6.33 6.57 6.94
CA GLY A 186 6.38 5.47 5.98
C GLY A 186 7.80 5.21 5.43
N PRO A 187 7.97 5.01 4.11
CA PRO A 187 9.27 4.72 3.51
C PRO A 187 10.32 5.83 3.73
N MET A 188 9.88 7.09 3.82
CA MET A 188 10.78 8.23 4.07
C MET A 188 11.48 8.09 5.41
N LEU A 189 10.74 7.70 6.45
CA LEU A 189 11.26 7.55 7.80
C LEU A 189 12.15 6.30 7.94
N ARG A 190 11.76 5.21 7.28
CA ARG A 190 12.51 3.95 7.27
C ARG A 190 13.81 4.02 6.47
N ALA A 191 13.87 4.85 5.44
CA ALA A 191 15.09 5.09 4.67
C ALA A 191 16.13 5.92 5.44
N SER A 192 15.70 6.68 6.46
CA SER A 192 16.55 7.55 7.29
C SER A 192 17.02 6.88 8.60
N GLY A 193 16.99 5.55 8.68
CA GLY A 193 17.50 4.78 9.81
C GLY A 193 16.52 4.52 10.96
N ILE A 194 15.27 4.94 10.86
CA ILE A 194 14.28 4.76 11.93
C ILE A 194 13.40 3.53 11.64
N GLN A 195 13.55 2.48 12.44
CA GLN A 195 12.78 1.24 12.32
C GLN A 195 11.38 1.40 12.94
N TRP A 196 10.49 2.09 12.25
CA TRP A 196 9.11 2.30 12.69
C TRP A 196 8.11 1.89 11.63
N ASP A 197 7.17 1.01 11.99
CA ASP A 197 6.03 0.64 11.16
C ASP A 197 4.78 0.47 12.04
N LEU A 198 3.70 1.16 11.68
CA LEU A 198 2.44 1.17 12.42
C LEU A 198 1.83 -0.24 12.53
N ARG A 199 2.06 -1.12 11.55
CA ARG A 199 1.53 -2.49 11.56
C ARG A 199 2.13 -3.35 12.67
N LYS A 200 3.39 -3.13 13.05
CA LYS A 200 4.01 -3.86 14.17
C LYS A 200 3.60 -3.28 15.52
N VAL A 201 3.40 -1.97 15.59
CA VAL A 201 3.11 -1.24 16.83
C VAL A 201 1.63 -1.37 17.21
N ASP A 202 0.71 -1.00 16.32
CA ASP A 202 -0.72 -0.83 16.63
C ASP A 202 -1.60 -2.02 16.18
N ARG A 203 -1.07 -2.92 15.33
CA ARG A 203 -1.71 -4.18 14.89
C ARG A 203 -3.21 -4.07 14.61
N TYR A 204 -3.57 -3.17 13.69
CA TYR A 204 -4.93 -2.64 13.62
C TYR A 204 -5.99 -3.58 12.99
N GLU A 205 -5.63 -4.63 12.25
CA GLU A 205 -6.62 -5.51 11.57
C GLU A 205 -6.65 -6.96 12.03
N CYS A 206 -5.50 -7.51 12.44
CA CYS A 206 -5.41 -8.91 12.82
C CYS A 206 -4.47 -9.07 14.02
N ASP A 207 -4.93 -9.84 15.02
CA ASP A 207 -4.15 -10.19 16.20
C ASP A 207 -3.02 -11.18 15.90
N LYS A 208 -3.10 -11.92 14.78
CA LYS A 208 -2.11 -12.93 14.43
C LYS A 208 -0.82 -12.26 13.95
N LYS A 209 0.30 -12.71 14.52
CA LYS A 209 1.64 -12.29 14.10
C LYS A 209 1.98 -13.00 12.80
N PHE A 210 1.87 -12.28 11.69
CA PHE A 210 2.56 -12.66 10.44
C PHE A 210 4.06 -12.49 10.64
N ASP A 211 4.84 -13.41 10.10
CA ASP A 211 6.30 -13.36 10.15
C ASP A 211 6.83 -12.56 8.96
N TRP A 212 7.23 -11.31 9.23
CA TRP A 212 7.78 -10.39 8.24
C TRP A 212 8.70 -9.37 8.89
N GLU A 213 9.60 -8.83 8.08
CA GLU A 213 10.63 -7.89 8.52
C GLU A 213 10.35 -6.47 8.04
N VAL A 214 10.54 -5.49 8.94
CA VAL A 214 10.49 -4.08 8.54
C VAL A 214 11.78 -3.78 7.79
N LYS A 215 11.70 -3.52 6.49
CA LYS A 215 12.84 -3.08 5.70
C LYS A 215 13.15 -1.61 6.02
N TRP A 216 14.42 -1.34 6.28
CA TRP A 216 14.95 -0.03 6.62
C TRP A 216 16.32 0.13 5.98
N GLN A 217 16.75 1.37 5.85
CA GLN A 217 18.06 1.77 5.32
C GLN A 217 18.57 2.95 6.15
N LYS A 218 19.87 3.26 6.08
CA LYS A 218 20.51 4.27 6.93
C LYS A 218 20.85 5.56 6.17
N GLU A 219 21.00 5.46 4.86
CA GLU A 219 21.61 6.45 3.99
C GLU A 219 20.71 7.67 3.79
N GLY A 220 19.39 7.53 3.95
CA GLY A 220 18.42 8.64 3.86
C GLY A 220 18.22 9.20 2.45
N ASP A 221 18.92 8.65 1.46
CA ASP A 221 18.90 9.08 0.07
C ASP A 221 17.75 8.47 -0.73
N THR A 222 17.64 8.86 -1.99
CA THR A 222 16.58 8.36 -2.88
C THR A 222 16.76 6.86 -3.18
N LEU A 223 18.00 6.37 -3.24
CA LEU A 223 18.31 4.95 -3.40
C LEU A 223 17.80 4.12 -2.21
N ALA A 224 18.05 4.57 -0.97
CA ALA A 224 17.56 3.94 0.25
C ALA A 224 16.03 3.81 0.24
N ARG A 225 15.31 4.86 -0.20
CA ARG A 225 13.84 4.85 -0.33
C ARG A 225 13.36 3.86 -1.37
N TYR A 226 14.08 3.76 -2.49
CA TYR A 226 13.80 2.76 -3.52
C TYR A 226 13.97 1.34 -2.96
N LEU A 227 15.09 1.05 -2.29
CA LEU A 227 15.38 -0.26 -1.71
C LEU A 227 14.34 -0.66 -0.65
N VAL A 228 13.91 0.29 0.19
CA VAL A 228 12.84 0.07 1.17
C VAL A 228 11.54 -0.33 0.48
N ARG A 229 11.12 0.39 -0.57
CA ARG A 229 9.86 0.09 -1.29
C ARG A 229 9.90 -1.25 -2.04
N ILE A 230 11.02 -1.60 -2.68
CA ILE A 230 11.20 -2.92 -3.31
C ILE A 230 11.13 -4.02 -2.24
N GLY A 231 11.83 -3.83 -1.12
CA GLY A 231 11.80 -4.77 -0.01
C GLY A 231 10.41 -4.90 0.63
N GLU A 232 9.66 -3.81 0.73
CA GLU A 232 8.27 -3.85 1.20
C GLU A 232 7.38 -4.68 0.28
N MET A 233 7.53 -4.60 -1.04
CA MET A 233 6.77 -5.48 -1.95
C MET A 233 7.05 -6.96 -1.69
N GLN A 234 8.32 -7.33 -1.48
CA GLN A 234 8.70 -8.72 -1.15
C GLN A 234 8.10 -9.18 0.18
N GLU A 235 8.14 -8.34 1.21
CA GLU A 235 7.54 -8.68 2.51
C GLU A 235 6.00 -8.71 2.45
N SER A 236 5.39 -7.92 1.57
CA SER A 236 3.94 -7.95 1.33
C SER A 236 3.49 -9.29 0.76
N ILE A 237 4.25 -9.84 -0.21
CA ILE A 237 3.99 -11.17 -0.77
C ILE A 237 4.03 -12.23 0.32
N LYS A 238 5.02 -12.19 1.22
CA LYS A 238 5.11 -13.13 2.35
C LYS A 238 3.90 -13.05 3.27
N ILE A 239 3.43 -11.84 3.57
CA ILE A 239 2.23 -11.64 4.40
C ILE A 239 1.01 -12.21 3.68
N ILE A 240 0.87 -11.97 2.37
CA ILE A 240 -0.24 -12.49 1.56
C ILE A 240 -0.23 -14.02 1.58
N GLN A 241 0.90 -14.67 1.29
CA GLN A 241 1.03 -16.13 1.32
C GLN A 241 0.63 -16.71 2.69
N GLN A 242 1.14 -16.14 3.79
CA GLN A 242 0.79 -16.59 5.15
C GLN A 242 -0.69 -16.34 5.49
N ALA A 243 -1.29 -15.27 4.98
CA ALA A 243 -2.70 -14.97 5.16
C ALA A 243 -3.60 -15.90 4.36
N LEU A 244 -3.22 -16.27 3.13
CA LEU A 244 -3.93 -17.24 2.30
C LEU A 244 -3.91 -18.64 2.91
N GLU A 245 -2.75 -19.11 3.40
CA GLU A 245 -2.62 -20.39 4.09
C GLU A 245 -3.40 -20.44 5.41
N GLY A 246 -3.50 -19.29 6.09
CA GLY A 246 -4.10 -19.17 7.41
C GLY A 246 -5.58 -18.78 7.43
N ILE A 247 -6.23 -18.60 6.27
CA ILE A 247 -7.58 -18.01 6.22
C ILE A 247 -8.61 -18.94 6.89
N PRO A 248 -9.29 -18.50 7.95
CA PRO A 248 -10.30 -19.33 8.58
C PRO A 248 -11.60 -19.32 7.76
N GLY A 249 -12.32 -20.44 7.78
CA GLY A 249 -13.75 -20.44 7.44
C GLY A 249 -14.55 -19.63 8.48
N GLY A 250 -15.78 -19.23 8.13
CA GLY A 250 -16.69 -18.53 9.03
C GLY A 250 -17.40 -17.34 8.40
N PRO A 251 -18.14 -16.55 9.20
CA PRO A 251 -18.85 -15.37 8.72
C PRO A 251 -17.89 -14.24 8.34
N TYR A 252 -18.27 -13.46 7.33
CA TYR A 252 -17.50 -12.32 6.78
C TYR A 252 -18.03 -10.94 7.24
N GLU A 253 -19.20 -10.93 7.90
CA GLU A 253 -19.83 -9.75 8.51
C GLU A 253 -20.33 -10.15 9.91
N ASN A 254 -20.40 -9.17 10.82
CA ASN A 254 -20.90 -9.32 12.19
C ASN A 254 -22.42 -9.48 12.27
#